data_AF-A0A7X5DJV8-F1
#
_entry.id   AF-A0A7X5DJV8-F1
#
_cell.length_a   1.000
_cell.length_b   1.000
_cell.length_c   1.000
_cell.angle_alpha   90.00
_cell.angle_beta   90.00
_cell.angle_gamma   90.00
#
_symmetry.space_group_name_H-M   'P 1'
#
loop_
_entity.id
_entity.type
_entity.pdbx_description
1 polymer ?
#
loop_
_entity_poly.entity_id
_entity_poly.type
_entity_poly.pdbx_seq_one_letter_code
_entity_poly.pdbx_strand_id
1 'polypeptide(L)'
;PLFVAPEEAWAANVSEREPNNSVAQATAMTLGATYSAVIASSSDEDWFKVTLPQAGKFTLSLGHNYKKDYGRWDVKLYASDKATVLHSESWWNKSTGTDSFTMGLKAGTYYVRVDAGWTDIVGETYTLRSDFSASPYWEEEVNDDANAAKSMTLGASYSGIIDDSSDEDWFKVTLPQAGKFTLSL
;
A
#
# COMPACT_ATOMS: atom_id res chain seq x y z
N PRO A 1 -2.20 -11.15 37.21
CA PRO A 1 -2.53 -10.40 35.97
C PRO A 1 -2.93 -11.38 34.87
N LEU A 2 -4.22 -11.41 34.51
CA LEU A 2 -4.68 -12.18 33.36
C LEU A 2 -4.09 -11.54 32.08
N PHE A 3 -3.26 -12.30 31.37
CA PHE A 3 -2.96 -12.01 29.97
C PHE A 3 -4.24 -12.29 29.18
N VAL A 4 -4.85 -11.23 28.65
CA VAL A 4 -5.90 -11.35 27.63
C VAL A 4 -5.13 -11.49 26.31
N ALA A 5 -5.21 -12.67 25.69
CA ALA A 5 -4.77 -12.86 24.32
C ALA A 5 -5.54 -11.90 23.40
N PRO A 6 -4.94 -11.35 22.33
CA PRO A 6 -5.69 -10.52 21.41
C PRO A 6 -6.86 -11.36 20.89
N GLU A 7 -8.06 -10.85 21.13
CA GLU A 7 -9.31 -11.42 20.62
C GLU A 7 -9.13 -11.60 19.11
N GLU A 8 -9.24 -12.85 18.63
CA GLU A 8 -9.33 -13.13 17.20
C GLU A 8 -10.58 -12.40 16.69
N ALA A 9 -10.38 -11.16 16.27
CA ALA A 9 -11.41 -10.36 15.63
C ALA A 9 -11.87 -11.16 14.42
N TRP A 10 -13.12 -11.64 14.47
CA TRP A 10 -13.81 -12.16 13.31
C TRP A 10 -13.63 -11.12 12.23
N ALA A 11 -12.90 -11.44 11.16
CA ALA A 11 -12.65 -10.52 10.07
C ALA A 11 -14.03 -10.04 9.60
N ALA A 12 -14.38 -8.80 9.93
CA ALA A 12 -15.61 -8.22 9.46
C ALA A 12 -15.51 -8.28 7.93
N ASN A 13 -16.43 -8.98 7.28
CA ASN A 13 -16.61 -8.86 5.84
C ASN A 13 -17.18 -7.47 5.61
N VAL A 14 -16.29 -6.48 5.48
CA VAL A 14 -16.66 -5.12 5.15
C VAL A 14 -16.82 -5.07 3.63
N SER A 15 -17.82 -4.35 3.13
CA SER A 15 -17.93 -4.08 1.70
C SER A 15 -17.45 -2.67 1.42
N GLU A 16 -17.06 -2.40 0.17
CA GLU A 16 -16.90 -1.03 -0.29
C GLU A 16 -18.19 -0.20 -0.12
N ARG A 17 -18.06 1.12 -0.18
CA ARG A 17 -19.18 2.05 -0.05
C ARG A 17 -19.32 2.91 -1.30
N GLU A 18 -20.28 2.52 -2.13
CA GLU A 18 -20.67 3.26 -3.32
C GLU A 18 -21.54 4.51 -2.98
N PRO A 19 -21.47 5.59 -3.79
CA PRO A 19 -20.51 5.79 -4.86
C PRO A 19 -19.09 6.01 -4.30
N ASN A 20 -18.08 5.31 -4.83
CA ASN A 20 -16.64 5.51 -4.56
C ASN A 20 -15.83 5.80 -5.84
N ASN A 21 -16.51 6.21 -6.89
CA ASN A 21 -16.02 6.58 -8.22
C ASN A 21 -15.12 7.83 -8.30
N SER A 22 -14.58 8.31 -7.17
CA SER A 22 -13.61 9.41 -7.13
C SER A 22 -12.85 9.47 -5.81
N VAL A 23 -11.67 10.11 -5.81
CA VAL A 23 -10.87 10.34 -4.60
C VAL A 23 -11.63 11.06 -3.48
N ALA A 24 -12.58 11.94 -3.81
CA ALA A 24 -13.40 12.64 -2.83
C ALA A 24 -14.45 11.74 -2.15
N GLN A 25 -14.84 10.67 -2.84
CA GLN A 25 -15.83 9.69 -2.42
C GLN A 25 -15.21 8.41 -1.85
N ALA A 26 -13.87 8.34 -1.80
CA ALA A 26 -13.14 7.14 -1.44
C ALA A 26 -13.64 6.46 -0.15
N THR A 27 -13.85 5.14 -0.24
CA THR A 27 -14.21 4.27 0.88
C THR A 27 -13.10 4.29 1.93
N ALA A 28 -13.44 4.63 3.18
CA ALA A 28 -12.47 4.62 4.27
C ALA A 28 -12.17 3.19 4.73
N MET A 29 -10.91 2.77 4.58
CA MET A 29 -10.42 1.47 5.02
C MET A 29 -9.94 1.50 6.48
N THR A 30 -10.24 0.43 7.20
CA THR A 30 -9.66 0.12 8.51
C THR A 30 -8.46 -0.80 8.31
N LEU A 31 -7.30 -0.45 8.88
CA LEU A 31 -6.09 -1.27 8.82
C LEU A 31 -6.34 -2.69 9.36
N GLY A 32 -5.89 -3.71 8.63
CA GLY A 32 -6.06 -5.12 8.94
C GLY A 32 -7.43 -5.71 8.55
N ALA A 33 -8.41 -4.89 8.16
CA ALA A 33 -9.69 -5.37 7.67
C ALA A 33 -9.65 -5.70 6.17
N THR A 34 -10.48 -6.66 5.77
CA THR A 34 -10.67 -7.05 4.37
C THR A 34 -11.97 -6.47 3.83
N TYR A 35 -11.89 -5.81 2.68
CA TYR A 35 -13.03 -5.19 1.99
C TYR A 35 -13.39 -6.00 0.75
N SER A 36 -14.63 -6.44 0.61
CA SER A 36 -15.16 -7.02 -0.62
C SER A 36 -15.68 -5.90 -1.53
N ALA A 37 -15.28 -5.93 -2.80
CA ALA A 37 -15.62 -4.91 -3.79
C ALA A 37 -15.87 -5.54 -5.17
N VAL A 38 -16.55 -4.82 -6.06
CA VAL A 38 -16.89 -5.26 -7.41
C VAL A 38 -16.75 -4.08 -8.37
N ILE A 39 -15.92 -4.23 -9.39
CA ILE A 39 -15.88 -3.30 -10.52
C ILE A 39 -17.17 -3.49 -11.35
N ALA A 40 -18.19 -2.66 -11.11
CA ALA A 40 -19.53 -2.82 -11.63
C ALA A 40 -19.65 -2.49 -13.12
N SER A 41 -18.71 -1.73 -13.68
CA SER A 41 -18.65 -1.40 -15.11
C SER A 41 -17.22 -1.12 -15.57
N SER A 42 -17.00 -1.05 -16.89
CA SER A 42 -15.68 -0.72 -17.45
C SER A 42 -15.23 0.73 -17.17
N SER A 43 -16.11 1.58 -16.65
CA SER A 43 -15.82 2.96 -16.25
C SER A 43 -15.82 3.15 -14.74
N ASP A 44 -16.02 2.06 -13.98
CA ASP A 44 -16.08 2.10 -12.52
C ASP A 44 -14.67 2.19 -11.95
N GLU A 45 -14.45 3.14 -11.05
CA GLU A 45 -13.20 3.32 -10.33
C GLU A 45 -13.45 3.18 -8.84
N ASP A 46 -12.93 2.12 -8.23
CA ASP A 46 -13.09 1.94 -6.78
C ASP A 46 -11.97 2.69 -6.06
N TRP A 47 -12.31 3.85 -5.51
CA TRP A 47 -11.39 4.60 -4.65
C TRP A 47 -11.53 4.18 -3.19
N PHE A 48 -10.38 3.94 -2.56
CA PHE A 48 -10.25 3.70 -1.12
C PHE A 48 -9.27 4.69 -0.51
N LYS A 49 -9.38 4.90 0.80
CA LYS A 49 -8.40 5.68 1.57
C LYS A 49 -8.04 4.98 2.86
N VAL A 50 -6.76 5.03 3.21
CA VAL A 50 -6.20 4.43 4.43
C VAL A 50 -5.38 5.48 5.16
N THR A 51 -5.45 5.50 6.49
CA THR A 51 -4.65 6.44 7.30
C THR A 51 -3.67 5.67 8.17
N LEU A 52 -2.39 5.97 8.00
CA LEU A 52 -1.29 5.42 8.78
C LEU A 52 -1.00 6.35 9.96
N PRO A 53 -1.10 5.88 11.21
CA PRO A 53 -0.92 6.74 12.39
C PRO A 53 0.54 7.15 12.64
N GLN A 54 1.49 6.43 12.05
CA GLN A 54 2.93 6.65 12.16
C GLN A 54 3.64 6.10 10.93
N ALA A 55 4.94 6.33 10.82
CA ALA A 55 5.74 5.74 9.75
C ALA A 55 5.92 4.22 9.94
N GLY A 56 6.05 3.49 8.83
CA GLY A 56 6.30 2.05 8.87
C GLY A 56 6.01 1.35 7.56
N LYS A 57 6.03 0.01 7.63
CA LYS A 57 5.76 -0.88 6.51
C LYS A 57 4.26 -0.91 6.22
N PHE A 58 3.87 -0.54 5.01
CA PHE A 58 2.53 -0.70 4.46
C PHE A 58 2.51 -1.84 3.45
N THR A 59 1.45 -2.66 3.49
CA THR A 59 1.21 -3.72 2.50
C THR A 59 -0.23 -3.61 2.03
N LEU A 60 -0.44 -3.56 0.71
CA LEU A 60 -1.77 -3.68 0.10
C LEU A 60 -1.86 -5.01 -0.61
N SER A 61 -2.95 -5.74 -0.37
CA SER A 61 -3.20 -7.04 -0.96
C SER A 61 -4.55 -7.04 -1.66
N LEU A 62 -4.60 -7.53 -2.90
CA LEU A 62 -5.83 -7.79 -3.64
C LEU A 62 -6.00 -9.29 -3.85
N GLY A 63 -7.10 -9.84 -3.33
CA GLY A 63 -7.46 -11.25 -3.48
C GLY A 63 -8.61 -11.45 -4.44
N HIS A 64 -8.63 -12.57 -5.14
CA HIS A 64 -9.77 -12.98 -5.96
C HIS A 64 -9.84 -14.50 -6.13
N ASN A 65 -11.06 -15.02 -6.32
CA ASN A 65 -11.34 -16.46 -6.50
C ASN A 65 -11.85 -16.78 -7.91
N TYR A 66 -11.72 -15.84 -8.83
CA TYR A 66 -12.19 -15.95 -10.21
C TYR A 66 -11.04 -15.93 -11.22
N LYS A 67 -11.21 -16.62 -12.35
CA LYS A 67 -10.19 -16.71 -13.40
C LYS A 67 -10.78 -16.51 -14.80
N LYS A 68 -10.10 -15.71 -15.63
CA LYS A 68 -10.31 -15.58 -17.08
C LYS A 68 -8.98 -15.57 -17.82
N ASP A 69 -9.06 -15.61 -19.14
CA ASP A 69 -7.88 -15.56 -20.01
C ASP A 69 -7.32 -14.14 -20.15
N TYR A 70 -8.18 -13.10 -20.07
CA TYR A 70 -7.82 -11.70 -20.38
C TYR A 70 -8.36 -10.64 -19.40
N GLY A 71 -8.53 -10.96 -18.11
CA GLY A 71 -8.91 -9.98 -17.08
C GLY A 71 -7.73 -9.47 -16.26
N ARG A 72 -7.79 -8.20 -15.83
CA ARG A 72 -6.84 -7.65 -14.85
C ARG A 72 -7.41 -6.46 -14.10
N TRP A 73 -6.95 -6.29 -12.86
CA TRP A 73 -7.13 -5.06 -12.09
C TRP A 73 -5.90 -4.17 -12.27
N ASP A 74 -6.11 -2.89 -12.56
CA ASP A 74 -5.06 -1.88 -12.48
C ASP A 74 -5.18 -1.20 -11.10
N VAL A 75 -4.10 -1.26 -10.32
CA VAL A 75 -4.06 -0.83 -8.92
C VAL A 75 -3.02 0.25 -8.77
N LYS A 76 -3.41 1.39 -8.17
CA LYS A 76 -2.53 2.52 -7.92
C LYS A 76 -2.62 2.98 -6.48
N LEU A 77 -1.47 3.28 -5.88
CA LEU A 77 -1.38 3.99 -4.61
C LEU A 77 -0.98 5.43 -4.87
N TYR A 78 -1.72 6.37 -4.29
CA TYR A 78 -1.43 7.78 -4.32
C TYR A 78 -1.03 8.29 -2.93
N ALA A 79 -0.10 9.24 -2.92
CA ALA A 79 0.30 9.97 -1.73
C ALA A 79 -0.83 10.85 -1.17
N SER A 80 -0.57 11.46 -0.03
CA SER A 80 -1.54 12.31 0.67
C SER A 80 -1.98 13.57 -0.10
N ASP A 81 -1.20 13.99 -1.10
CA ASP A 81 -1.54 15.08 -2.01
C ASP A 81 -2.57 14.71 -3.09
N LYS A 82 -2.93 13.42 -3.18
CA LYS A 82 -3.90 12.83 -4.14
C LYS A 82 -3.45 12.86 -5.60
N ALA A 83 -2.19 13.22 -5.87
CA ALA A 83 -1.68 13.40 -7.23
C ALA A 83 -0.43 12.57 -7.48
N THR A 84 0.47 12.50 -6.51
CA THR A 84 1.70 11.71 -6.62
C THR A 84 1.38 10.23 -6.56
N VAL A 85 1.71 9.49 -7.62
CA VAL A 85 1.59 8.03 -7.66
C VAL A 85 2.83 7.45 -7.01
N LEU A 86 2.63 6.67 -5.95
CA LEU A 86 3.69 5.98 -5.21
C LEU A 86 3.93 4.56 -5.71
N HIS A 87 2.89 3.93 -6.26
CA HIS A 87 2.96 2.57 -6.79
C HIS A 87 1.88 2.40 -7.87
N SER A 88 2.17 1.60 -8.90
CA SER A 88 1.24 1.28 -9.98
C SER A 88 1.52 -0.10 -10.55
N GLU A 89 0.55 -1.02 -10.44
CA GLU A 89 0.69 -2.37 -10.98
C GLU A 89 -0.60 -2.88 -11.64
N SER A 90 -0.45 -3.87 -12.53
CA SER A 90 -1.56 -4.58 -13.17
C SER A 90 -1.55 -6.04 -12.74
N TRP A 91 -2.58 -6.47 -12.02
CA TRP A 91 -2.71 -7.85 -11.53
C TRP A 91 -3.68 -8.66 -12.39
N TRP A 92 -3.15 -9.66 -13.08
CA TRP A 92 -3.89 -10.48 -14.05
C TRP A 92 -4.66 -11.60 -13.38
N ASN A 93 -5.92 -11.80 -13.76
CA ASN A 93 -6.76 -12.86 -13.21
C ASN A 93 -6.54 -14.25 -13.86
N LYS A 94 -5.30 -14.56 -14.29
CA LYS A 94 -4.95 -15.85 -14.95
C LYS A 94 -4.92 -17.04 -13.99
N SER A 95 -4.90 -16.77 -12.69
CA SER A 95 -5.01 -17.72 -11.58
C SER A 95 -5.76 -17.05 -10.45
N THR A 96 -6.44 -17.82 -9.62
CA THR A 96 -6.97 -17.31 -8.35
C THR A 96 -5.84 -17.12 -7.36
N GLY A 97 -5.94 -16.13 -6.47
CA GLY A 97 -4.89 -15.90 -5.49
C GLY A 97 -4.97 -14.54 -4.84
N THR A 98 -3.82 -14.09 -4.36
CA THR A 98 -3.64 -12.77 -3.79
C THR A 98 -2.34 -12.19 -4.32
N ASP A 99 -2.45 -11.05 -4.96
CA ASP A 99 -1.30 -10.23 -5.34
C ASP A 99 -1.16 -9.10 -4.31
N SER A 100 0.07 -8.62 -4.11
CA SER A 100 0.34 -7.60 -3.11
C SER A 100 1.65 -6.87 -3.39
N PHE A 101 1.72 -5.62 -2.99
CA PHE A 101 2.98 -4.87 -2.88
C PHE A 101 3.21 -4.40 -1.44
N THR A 102 4.45 -4.00 -1.15
CA THR A 102 4.85 -3.45 0.15
C THR A 102 5.75 -2.25 -0.09
N MET A 103 5.69 -1.26 0.81
CA MET A 103 6.64 -0.15 0.84
C MET A 103 6.69 0.51 2.22
N GLY A 104 7.74 1.26 2.52
CA GLY A 104 7.81 2.11 3.71
C GLY A 104 7.15 3.46 3.49
N LEU A 105 6.19 3.82 4.33
CA LEU A 105 5.41 5.05 4.20
C LEU A 105 5.52 5.92 5.46
N LYS A 106 5.46 7.24 5.25
CA LYS A 106 5.28 8.23 6.33
C LYS A 106 3.89 8.10 6.97
N ALA A 107 3.73 8.65 8.18
CA ALA A 107 2.39 8.88 8.74
C ALA A 107 1.57 9.77 7.80
N GLY A 108 0.31 9.42 7.55
CA GLY A 108 -0.52 10.17 6.61
C GLY A 108 -1.70 9.39 6.08
N THR A 109 -2.52 10.05 5.26
CA THR A 109 -3.62 9.42 4.53
C THR A 109 -3.18 9.16 3.09
N TYR A 110 -3.39 7.94 2.62
CA TYR A 110 -3.07 7.50 1.27
C TYR A 110 -4.35 7.04 0.57
N TYR A 111 -4.34 7.04 -0.76
CA TYR A 111 -5.50 6.69 -1.57
C TYR A 111 -5.15 5.55 -2.50
N VAL A 112 -6.01 4.55 -2.56
CA VAL A 112 -5.89 3.44 -3.50
C VAL A 112 -6.96 3.62 -4.55
N ARG A 113 -6.59 3.44 -5.82
CA ARG A 113 -7.55 3.31 -6.92
C ARG A 113 -7.43 1.91 -7.49
N VAL A 114 -8.57 1.25 -7.67
CA VAL A 114 -8.69 -0.02 -8.39
C VAL A 114 -9.65 0.19 -9.54
N ASP A 115 -9.23 -0.16 -10.76
CA ASP A 115 -10.07 -0.06 -11.95
C ASP A 115 -9.85 -1.26 -12.89
N ALA A 116 -10.79 -1.50 -13.81
CA ALA A 116 -10.66 -2.57 -14.81
C ALA A 116 -9.63 -2.18 -15.88
N GLY A 117 -8.41 -2.72 -15.77
CA GLY A 117 -7.43 -2.63 -16.86
C GLY A 117 -7.86 -3.38 -18.12
N TRP A 118 -8.69 -4.42 -17.95
CA TRP A 118 -9.41 -5.13 -19.01
C TRP A 118 -10.78 -5.59 -18.52
N THR A 119 -11.79 -5.58 -19.40
CA THR A 119 -13.20 -5.69 -19.02
C THR A 119 -13.68 -7.08 -18.58
N ASP A 120 -12.85 -8.11 -18.71
CA ASP A 120 -13.22 -9.50 -18.35
C ASP A 120 -13.39 -9.71 -16.83
N ILE A 121 -12.99 -8.75 -16.00
CA ILE A 121 -13.23 -8.75 -14.54
C ILE A 121 -14.47 -7.94 -14.13
N VAL A 122 -15.15 -7.27 -15.06
CA VAL A 122 -16.33 -6.44 -14.74
C VAL A 122 -17.44 -7.35 -14.20
N GLY A 123 -17.99 -6.96 -13.04
CA GLY A 123 -18.99 -7.72 -12.30
C GLY A 123 -18.43 -8.81 -11.40
N GLU A 124 -17.11 -9.01 -11.38
CA GLU A 124 -16.46 -10.01 -10.54
C GLU A 124 -15.98 -9.38 -9.23
N THR A 125 -16.11 -10.14 -8.14
CA THR A 125 -15.69 -9.69 -6.81
C THR A 125 -14.19 -9.84 -6.62
N TYR A 126 -13.58 -8.82 -6.02
CA TYR A 126 -12.25 -8.90 -5.43
C TYR A 126 -12.29 -8.52 -3.95
N THR A 127 -11.24 -8.85 -3.23
CA THR A 127 -11.02 -8.40 -1.86
C THR A 127 -9.82 -7.49 -1.80
N LEU A 128 -9.88 -6.44 -0.98
CA LEU A 128 -8.79 -5.51 -0.74
C LEU A 128 -8.47 -5.48 0.75
N ARG A 129 -7.20 -5.61 1.11
CA ARG A 129 -6.73 -5.54 2.49
C ARG A 129 -5.51 -4.65 2.58
N SER A 130 -5.51 -3.76 3.57
CA SER A 130 -4.38 -2.91 3.90
C SER A 130 -3.80 -3.32 5.26
N ASP A 131 -2.59 -3.85 5.30
CA ASP A 131 -1.86 -4.16 6.51
C ASP A 131 -0.79 -3.11 6.78
N PHE A 132 -0.49 -2.88 8.05
CA PHE A 132 0.49 -1.90 8.47
C PHE A 132 1.24 -2.36 9.72
N SER A 133 2.57 -2.22 9.69
CA SER A 133 3.43 -2.42 10.84
C SER A 133 4.30 -1.19 11.07
N ALA A 134 4.06 -0.52 12.18
CA ALA A 134 4.82 0.66 12.57
C ALA A 134 6.30 0.35 12.76
N SER A 135 7.16 1.13 12.12
CA SER A 135 8.60 0.99 12.29
C SER A 135 9.30 2.27 11.83
N PRO A 136 10.17 2.87 12.66
CA PRO A 136 11.00 3.99 12.23
C PRO A 136 12.17 3.55 11.33
N TYR A 137 12.36 2.23 11.16
CA TYR A 137 13.48 1.58 10.48
C TYR A 137 13.11 1.05 9.09
N TRP A 138 12.06 1.61 8.49
CA TRP A 138 11.79 1.47 7.06
C TRP A 138 12.15 2.78 6.34
N GLU A 139 12.30 2.69 5.03
CA GLU A 139 12.18 3.83 4.12
C GLU A 139 10.89 4.62 4.38
N GLU A 140 10.79 5.80 3.77
CA GLU A 140 9.65 6.68 3.93
C GLU A 140 9.36 7.41 2.62
N GLU A 141 8.56 6.78 1.75
CA GLU A 141 8.25 7.39 0.45
C GLU A 141 7.47 8.72 0.56
N VAL A 142 7.66 9.67 -0.35
CA VAL A 142 8.69 9.69 -1.41
C VAL A 142 10.07 10.02 -0.82
N ASN A 143 11.12 9.30 -1.20
CA ASN A 143 12.50 9.57 -0.79
C ASN A 143 13.53 9.68 -1.95
N ASP A 144 13.07 9.80 -3.19
CA ASP A 144 13.80 9.85 -4.47
C ASP A 144 14.89 10.93 -4.65
N ASP A 145 15.15 11.76 -3.64
CA ASP A 145 16.20 12.77 -3.72
C ASP A 145 16.81 13.13 -2.35
N ALA A 146 18.01 13.72 -2.39
CA ALA A 146 18.77 14.08 -1.20
C ALA A 146 18.04 15.02 -0.21
N ASN A 147 17.10 15.85 -0.66
CA ASN A 147 16.27 16.71 0.20
C ASN A 147 15.16 15.91 0.89
N ALA A 148 14.61 14.90 0.20
CA ALA A 148 13.60 13.99 0.71
C ALA A 148 14.18 12.85 1.58
N ALA A 149 15.50 12.66 1.56
CA ALA A 149 16.20 11.56 2.19
C ALA A 149 15.78 11.23 3.63
N LYS A 150 15.59 9.95 3.91
CA LYS A 150 15.25 9.40 5.23
C LYS A 150 16.42 9.52 6.20
N SER A 151 16.20 10.13 7.36
CA SER A 151 17.20 10.18 8.43
C SER A 151 17.44 8.81 9.05
N MET A 152 18.71 8.38 9.07
CA MET A 152 19.16 7.17 9.73
C MET A 152 19.72 7.44 11.13
N THR A 153 19.43 6.54 12.05
CA THR A 153 20.11 6.45 13.35
C THR A 153 21.37 5.60 13.21
N LEU A 154 22.51 6.11 13.68
CA LEU A 154 23.77 5.37 13.66
C LEU A 154 23.64 4.03 14.41
N GLY A 155 24.07 2.96 13.75
CA GLY A 155 24.04 1.59 14.29
C GLY A 155 22.70 0.87 14.13
N ALA A 156 21.66 1.53 13.60
CA ALA A 156 20.41 0.87 13.25
C ALA A 156 20.45 0.34 11.80
N SER A 157 19.72 -0.75 11.56
CA SER A 157 19.47 -1.29 10.23
C SER A 157 18.14 -0.79 9.70
N TYR A 158 18.07 -0.48 8.41
CA TYR A 158 16.87 -0.01 7.74
C TYR A 158 16.48 -0.98 6.62
N SER A 159 15.19 -1.04 6.31
CA SER A 159 14.65 -1.78 5.16
C SER A 159 14.07 -0.80 4.15
N GLY A 160 14.22 -1.11 2.87
CA GLY A 160 13.62 -0.38 1.76
C GLY A 160 13.32 -1.32 0.60
N ILE A 161 12.57 -0.84 -0.38
CA ILE A 161 12.13 -1.53 -1.58
C ILE A 161 12.33 -0.59 -2.75
N ILE A 162 13.18 -0.98 -3.69
CA ILE A 162 13.22 -0.36 -5.02
C ILE A 162 11.98 -0.85 -5.80
N ASP A 163 10.94 -0.03 -5.85
CA ASP A 163 9.62 -0.33 -6.43
C ASP A 163 9.69 -0.50 -7.95
N ASP A 164 10.42 0.39 -8.63
CA ASP A 164 10.62 0.32 -10.07
C ASP A 164 12.04 0.75 -10.51
N SER A 165 12.29 0.80 -11.81
CA SER A 165 13.62 1.12 -12.36
C SER A 165 14.07 2.57 -12.18
N SER A 166 13.15 3.47 -11.83
CA SER A 166 13.38 4.89 -11.56
C SER A 166 13.43 5.24 -10.07
N ASP A 167 13.00 4.32 -9.21
CA ASP A 167 12.99 4.51 -7.76
C ASP A 167 14.43 4.68 -7.21
N GLU A 168 14.60 5.67 -6.32
CA GLU A 168 15.87 6.03 -5.70
C GLU A 168 15.73 6.18 -4.17
N ASP A 169 16.23 5.19 -3.43
CA ASP A 169 16.22 5.22 -1.98
C ASP A 169 17.30 6.14 -1.35
N TRP A 170 16.99 7.42 -1.07
CA TRP A 170 17.94 8.30 -0.40
C TRP A 170 17.86 8.22 1.14
N PHE A 171 19.01 7.93 1.76
CA PHE A 171 19.19 7.96 3.21
C PHE A 171 20.24 9.00 3.64
N LYS A 172 20.01 9.67 4.78
CA LYS A 172 20.94 10.65 5.35
C LYS A 172 21.38 10.27 6.77
N VAL A 173 22.67 10.37 7.03
CA VAL A 173 23.28 10.10 8.34
C VAL A 173 24.06 11.34 8.81
N THR A 174 23.89 11.71 10.08
CA THR A 174 24.69 12.78 10.71
C THR A 174 25.73 12.17 11.61
N LEU A 175 27.01 12.46 11.37
CA LEU A 175 28.11 12.03 12.22
C LEU A 175 28.29 13.03 13.37
N PRO A 176 28.34 12.59 14.63
CA PRO A 176 28.50 13.50 15.77
C PRO A 176 29.90 14.12 15.83
N GLN A 177 30.89 13.48 15.19
CA GLN A 177 32.26 13.95 15.07
C GLN A 177 32.93 13.30 13.85
N ALA A 178 34.06 13.86 13.40
CA ALA A 178 34.86 13.27 12.34
C ALA A 178 35.38 11.88 12.72
N GLY A 179 35.39 10.94 11.78
CA GLY A 179 35.84 9.58 12.00
C GLY A 179 35.61 8.67 10.81
N LYS A 180 35.96 7.39 10.96
CA LYS A 180 35.67 6.35 9.96
C LYS A 180 34.17 6.04 9.95
N PHE A 181 33.56 6.11 8.76
CA PHE A 181 32.21 5.64 8.51
C PHE A 181 32.23 4.29 7.80
N THR A 182 31.34 3.38 8.20
CA THR A 182 31.14 2.08 7.56
C THR A 182 29.65 1.94 7.24
N LEU A 183 29.33 1.61 6.01
CA LEU A 183 27.99 1.25 5.55
C LEU A 183 28.01 -0.20 5.05
N SER A 184 26.98 -0.96 5.41
CA SER A 184 26.75 -2.32 4.93
C SER A 184 25.33 -2.39 4.37
N LEU A 185 25.18 -3.03 3.21
CA LEU A 185 23.90 -3.37 2.59
C LEU A 185 23.70 -4.88 2.65
#